data_AF-A0A377HZP6-F1
#
_entry.id   AF-A0A377HZP6-F1
#
_cell.length_a   1.000
_cell.length_b   1.000
_cell.length_c   1.000
_cell.angle_alpha   90.00
_cell.angle_beta   90.00
_cell.angle_gamma   90.00
#
_symmetry.space_group_name_H-M   'P 1'
#
loop_
_entity.id
_entity.type
_entity.pdbx_description
1 polymer ?
#
loop_
_entity_poly.entity_id
_entity_poly.type
_entity_poly.pdbx_seq_one_letter_code
_entity_poly.pdbx_strand_id
1 'polypeptide(L)'
;MIETKRADFTFNDSLAILDYIKKNPKSDLKIFWESDDKVGAGLVVDKGNDEALSKISKAIVELRNEGKLKALGEQFFGRDVSVK
;
A
#
# COMPACT_ATOMS: atom_id res chain seq x y z
N MET A 1 0.35 20.36 7.86
CA MET A 1 1.61 21.13 8.01
C MET A 1 2.15 21.57 6.66
N ILE A 2 2.33 20.65 5.71
CA ILE A 2 2.89 20.93 4.38
C ILE A 2 2.04 21.92 3.58
N GLU A 3 0.74 21.66 3.43
CA GLU A 3 -0.16 22.56 2.68
C GLU A 3 -0.29 23.98 3.29
N THR A 4 -0.03 24.12 4.60
CA THR A 4 -0.03 25.43 5.29
C THR A 4 1.37 26.05 5.37
N LYS A 5 2.35 25.50 4.65
CA LYS A 5 3.75 25.97 4.62
C LYS A 5 4.43 26.00 5.99
N ARG A 6 4.06 25.07 6.87
CA ARG A 6 4.66 24.88 8.21
C ARG A 6 5.59 23.66 8.30
N ALA A 7 5.75 22.94 7.20
CA ALA A 7 6.73 21.87 6.99
C ALA A 7 6.97 21.74 5.48
N ASP A 8 8.15 21.27 5.08
CA ASP A 8 8.51 21.16 3.66
C ASP A 8 8.18 19.78 3.06
N PHE A 9 8.38 18.71 3.82
CA PHE A 9 8.11 17.34 3.39
C PHE A 9 7.75 16.43 4.57
N THR A 10 7.27 15.22 4.26
CA THR A 10 7.04 14.14 5.21
C THR A 10 7.39 12.81 4.57
N PHE A 11 7.80 11.85 5.39
CA PHE A 11 7.83 10.45 5.01
C PHE A 11 6.51 9.80 5.44
N ASN A 12 5.96 8.96 4.58
CA ASN A 12 4.78 8.16 4.89
C ASN A 12 4.72 6.94 3.98
N ASP A 13 3.79 6.03 4.29
CA ASP A 13 3.49 4.89 3.44
C ASP A 13 2.91 5.33 2.09
N SER A 14 3.35 4.67 1.00
CA SER A 14 2.92 4.99 -0.36
C SER A 14 1.42 4.80 -0.56
N LEU A 15 0.78 3.83 0.10
CA LEU A 15 -0.67 3.60 -0.03
C LEU A 15 -1.46 4.71 0.66
N ALA A 16 -0.98 5.18 1.82
CA ALA A 16 -1.61 6.28 2.54
C ALA A 16 -1.61 7.58 1.72
N ILE A 17 -0.50 7.91 1.04
CA ILE A 17 -0.45 9.11 0.18
C ILE A 17 -1.29 8.93 -1.10
N LEU A 18 -1.32 7.74 -1.71
CA LEU A 18 -2.17 7.47 -2.88
C LEU A 18 -3.66 7.60 -2.54
N ASP A 19 -4.10 7.06 -1.41
CA ASP A 19 -5.47 7.23 -0.90
C ASP A 19 -5.79 8.70 -0.61
N TYR A 20 -4.88 9.43 0.02
CA TYR A 20 -5.05 10.86 0.30
C TYR A 20 -5.22 11.69 -0.98
N ILE A 21 -4.33 11.52 -1.98
CA ILE A 21 -4.39 12.26 -3.25
C ILE A 21 -5.69 11.95 -3.98
N LYS A 22 -6.12 10.69 -3.99
CA LYS A 22 -7.39 10.29 -4.62
C LYS A 22 -8.60 10.95 -3.96
N LYS A 23 -8.62 11.05 -2.63
CA LYS A 23 -9.69 11.71 -1.87
C LYS A 23 -9.64 13.24 -1.95
N ASN A 24 -8.45 13.80 -2.20
CA ASN A 24 -8.19 15.24 -2.22
C ASN A 24 -7.60 15.66 -3.57
N PRO A 25 -8.35 15.60 -4.68
CA PRO A 25 -7.82 15.87 -6.02
C PRO A 25 -7.37 17.32 -6.24
N LYS A 26 -7.68 18.23 -5.31
CA LYS A 26 -7.23 19.63 -5.31
C LYS A 26 -6.00 19.87 -4.44
N SER A 27 -5.46 18.84 -3.78
CA SER A 27 -4.25 18.98 -2.99
C SER A 27 -3.05 19.22 -3.91
N ASP A 28 -2.19 20.14 -3.51
CA ASP A 28 -0.92 20.42 -4.19
C ASP A 28 0.20 19.46 -3.77
N LEU A 29 -0.09 18.49 -2.90
CA LEU A 29 0.86 17.48 -2.47
C LEU A 29 1.25 16.55 -3.62
N LYS A 30 2.55 16.25 -3.72
CA LYS A 30 3.13 15.39 -4.74
C LYS A 30 4.16 14.45 -4.12
N ILE A 31 4.24 13.25 -4.67
CA ILE A 31 5.32 12.32 -4.37
C ILE A 31 6.54 12.77 -5.17
N PHE A 32 7.62 13.16 -4.48
CA PHE A 32 8.86 13.59 -5.12
C PHE A 32 9.98 12.52 -5.06
N TRP A 33 9.80 11.51 -4.20
CA TRP A 33 10.73 10.41 -4.01
C TRP A 33 9.98 9.19 -3.46
N GLU A 34 10.33 8.01 -3.93
CA GLU A 34 9.89 6.72 -3.39
C GLU A 34 11.14 5.88 -3.06
N SER A 35 11.07 5.08 -1.99
CA SER A 35 12.13 4.14 -1.65
C SER A 35 12.13 2.96 -2.62
N ASP A 36 13.31 2.58 -3.11
CA ASP A 36 13.48 1.33 -3.87
C ASP A 36 13.30 0.09 -2.97
N ASP A 37 13.56 0.23 -1.67
CA ASP A 37 13.33 -0.80 -0.65
C ASP A 37 11.84 -0.84 -0.26
N LYS A 38 11.04 -1.49 -1.12
CA LYS A 38 9.63 -1.78 -0.81
C LYS A 38 9.53 -2.87 0.27
N VAL A 39 9.03 -2.49 1.43
CA VAL A 39 8.62 -3.43 2.48
C VAL A 39 7.22 -3.93 2.14
N GLY A 40 7.07 -5.25 2.00
CA GLY A 40 5.76 -5.85 1.75
C GLY A 40 4.88 -5.77 2.99
N ALA A 41 3.65 -5.28 2.84
CA ALA A 41 2.61 -5.40 3.87
C ALA A 41 2.08 -6.84 3.90
N GLY A 42 1.81 -7.36 5.10
CA GLY A 42 1.32 -8.72 5.30
C GLY A 42 0.41 -8.84 6.53
N LEU A 43 -0.33 -9.95 6.59
CA LEU A 43 -1.10 -10.31 7.78
C LEU A 43 -0.15 -10.82 8.86
N VAL A 44 -0.26 -10.26 10.05
CA VAL A 44 0.58 -10.59 11.20
C VAL A 44 -0.16 -11.60 12.08
N VAL A 45 0.54 -12.64 12.50
CA VAL A 45 0.03 -13.69 13.40
C VAL A 45 1.02 -13.92 14.55
N ASP A 46 0.52 -14.40 15.68
CA ASP A 46 1.38 -14.81 16.79
C ASP A 46 2.26 -16.00 16.39
N LYS A 47 3.49 -16.01 16.90
CA LYS A 47 4.43 -17.13 16.70
C LYS A 47 3.82 -18.45 17.18
N GLY A 48 4.09 -19.53 16.45
CA GLY A 48 3.54 -20.86 16.73
C GLY A 48 2.25 -21.18 15.96
N ASN A 49 1.68 -20.23 15.21
CA ASN A 49 0.49 -20.44 14.37
C ASN A 49 0.84 -20.75 12.90
N ASP A 50 1.81 -21.63 12.66
CA ASP A 50 2.39 -21.84 11.32
C ASP A 50 1.37 -22.41 10.31
N GLU A 51 0.44 -23.27 10.77
CA GLU A 51 -0.61 -23.81 9.90
C GLU A 51 -1.55 -22.71 9.41
N ALA A 52 -1.96 -21.80 10.30
CA ALA A 52 -2.82 -20.67 9.96
C ALA A 52 -2.08 -19.72 9.01
N LEU A 53 -0.82 -19.41 9.32
CA LEU A 53 0.03 -18.58 8.47
C LEU A 53 0.14 -19.17 7.06
N SER A 54 0.38 -20.47 6.94
CA SER A 54 0.50 -21.17 5.66
C SER A 54 -0.78 -21.07 4.83
N LYS A 55 -1.96 -21.31 5.44
CA LYS A 55 -3.25 -21.18 4.75
C LYS A 55 -3.51 -19.75 4.28
N ILE A 56 -3.22 -18.77 5.13
CA ILE A 56 -3.38 -17.34 4.80
C ILE A 56 -2.44 -16.96 3.65
N SER A 57 -1.15 -17.32 3.72
CA SER A 57 -0.18 -17.04 2.67
C SER A 57 -0.58 -17.67 1.34
N LYS A 58 -1.07 -18.92 1.35
CA LYS A 58 -1.56 -19.60 0.14
C LYS A 58 -2.74 -18.85 -0.49
N ALA A 59 -3.73 -18.45 0.31
CA ALA A 59 -4.87 -17.69 -0.17
C ALA A 59 -4.44 -16.34 -0.79
N ILE A 60 -3.48 -15.63 -0.17
CA ILE A 60 -2.95 -14.37 -0.73
C ILE A 60 -2.28 -14.61 -2.10
N VAL A 61 -1.53 -15.70 -2.26
CA VAL A 61 -0.91 -16.06 -3.55
C VAL A 61 -1.95 -16.38 -4.60
N GLU A 62 -2.99 -17.14 -4.24
CA GLU A 62 -4.11 -17.45 -5.15
C GLU A 62 -4.82 -16.15 -5.60
N LEU A 63 -5.16 -15.26 -4.68
CA LEU A 63 -5.77 -13.95 -5.00
C LEU A 63 -4.88 -13.09 -5.91
N ARG A 64 -3.55 -13.15 -5.74
CA ARG A 64 -2.60 -12.46 -6.62
C ARG A 64 -2.65 -13.05 -8.03
N ASN A 65 -2.56 -14.38 -8.15
CA ASN A 65 -2.55 -15.08 -9.43
C ASN A 65 -3.87 -14.93 -10.19
N GLU A 66 -4.99 -14.82 -9.47
CA GLU A 66 -6.32 -14.53 -10.03
C GLU A 66 -6.49 -13.06 -10.46
N GLY A 67 -5.50 -12.19 -10.22
CA GLY A 67 -5.57 -10.76 -10.54
C GLY A 67 -6.47 -9.96 -9.60
N LYS A 68 -7.03 -10.55 -8.55
CA LYS A 68 -7.94 -9.86 -7.61
C LYS A 68 -7.23 -8.77 -6.83
N LEU A 69 -5.97 -9.00 -6.42
CA LEU A 69 -5.20 -7.98 -5.71
C LEU A 69 -4.88 -6.77 -6.60
N LYS A 70 -4.60 -7.00 -7.89
CA LYS A 70 -4.44 -5.93 -8.88
C LYS A 70 -5.71 -5.09 -9.03
N ALA A 71 -6.85 -5.76 -9.19
CA ALA A 71 -8.15 -5.10 -9.29
C ALA A 71 -8.48 -4.24 -8.05
N LEU A 72 -8.18 -4.75 -6.85
CA LEU A 72 -8.31 -3.99 -5.60
C LEU A 72 -7.33 -2.81 -5.56
N GLY A 73 -6.08 -3.01 -5.99
CA GLY A 73 -5.08 -1.94 -6.06
C GLY A 73 -5.54 -0.78 -6.94
N GLU A 74 -6.03 -1.08 -8.13
CA GLU A 74 -6.61 -0.08 -9.05
C GLU A 74 -7.85 0.58 -8.44
N GLN A 75 -8.75 -0.21 -7.84
CA GLN A 75 -9.97 0.29 -7.22
C GLN A 75 -9.68 1.26 -6.08
N PHE A 76 -8.71 0.98 -5.21
CA PHE A 76 -8.46 1.79 -4.01
C PHE A 76 -7.40 2.86 -4.24
N PHE A 77 -6.31 2.55 -4.94
CA PHE A 77 -5.11 3.40 -5.07
C PHE A 77 -4.85 3.90 -6.49
N GLY A 78 -5.65 3.47 -7.49
CA GLY A 78 -5.49 3.90 -8.88
C GLY A 78 -4.32 3.25 -9.62
N ARG A 79 -3.63 2.28 -9.01
CA ARG A 79 -2.55 1.50 -9.62
C ARG A 79 -2.41 0.14 -8.94
N ASP A 80 -1.79 -0.82 -9.62
CA ASP A 80 -1.40 -2.08 -8.99
C ASP A 80 -0.27 -1.83 -7.97
N VAL A 81 -0.51 -2.27 -6.74
CA VAL A 81 0.42 -2.19 -5.60
C VAL A 81 0.71 -3.58 -5.01
N SER A 82 0.23 -4.64 -5.67
CA SER A 82 0.31 -6.03 -5.20
C SER A 82 1.55 -6.77 -5.69
N VAL A 83 2.29 -6.15 -6.61
CA VAL A 83 3.55 -6.60 -7.20
C VAL A 83 4.73 -5.83 -6.61
N LYS A 84 5.84 -6.53 -6.36
CA LYS A 84 7.08 -5.91 -5.92
C LYS A 84 7.77 -5.23 -7.10
#